data_AF-A0A0S8KQP0-F1
#
_entry.id   AF-A0A0S8KQP0-F1
#
_cell.length_a   1.000
_cell.length_b   1.000
_cell.length_c   1.000
_cell.angle_alpha   90.00
_cell.angle_beta   90.00
_cell.angle_gamma   90.00
#
_symmetry.space_group_name_H-M   'P 1'
#
loop_
_entity.id
_entity.type
_entity.pdbx_description
1 polymer ?
#
loop_
_entity_poly.entity_id
_entity_poly.type
_entity_poly.pdbx_seq_one_letter_code
_entity_poly.pdbx_strand_id
1 'polypeptide(L)'
;MSVTLDGHILFDEQQLEIQPGSFSRGSVERTVPGLDGVLSIDLGGRGRKIKQTGTLQAASQSQMDESISEISAYMDGDVHTMIITSDGAEFDNLRMDSFRVSKERTGGCGVVVDYEITYTQLKSQQ
;
A
#
# COMPACT_ATOMS: atom_id res chain seq x y z
N MET A 1 3.06 -5.00 -15.95
CA MET A 1 3.74 -5.03 -14.64
C MET A 1 2.81 -5.79 -13.71
N SER A 2 3.15 -7.00 -13.28
CA SER A 2 2.27 -7.76 -12.40
C SER A 2 2.63 -7.54 -10.93
N VAL A 3 1.60 -7.37 -10.11
CA VAL A 3 1.71 -7.26 -8.65
C VAL A 3 0.89 -8.37 -8.05
N THR A 4 1.49 -9.09 -7.11
CA THR A 4 0.80 -10.12 -6.34
C THR A 4 0.72 -9.70 -4.89
N LEU A 5 -0.43 -9.95 -4.26
CA LEU A 5 -0.65 -9.81 -2.83
C LEU A 5 -0.91 -11.21 -2.27
N ASP A 6 -0.09 -11.66 -1.32
CA ASP A 6 -0.10 -13.03 -0.78
C ASP A 6 -0.05 -14.13 -1.87
N GLY A 7 0.61 -13.84 -2.99
CA GLY A 7 0.69 -14.75 -4.15
C GLY A 7 -0.52 -14.73 -5.08
N HIS A 8 -1.54 -13.90 -4.80
CA HIS A 8 -2.69 -13.71 -5.67
C HIS A 8 -2.50 -12.50 -6.59
N ILE A 9 -2.79 -12.69 -7.89
CA ILE A 9 -2.80 -11.60 -8.89
C ILE A 9 -4.16 -10.91 -8.78
N LEU A 10 -4.24 -9.83 -8.00
CA LEU A 10 -5.48 -9.09 -7.76
C LEU A 10 -5.62 -7.83 -8.63
N PHE A 11 -4.55 -7.42 -9.30
CA PHE A 11 -4.47 -6.14 -9.99
C PHE A 11 -4.16 -6.32 -11.46
N ASP A 12 -4.91 -5.60 -12.29
CA ASP A 12 -4.61 -5.50 -13.71
C ASP A 12 -3.27 -4.81 -13.93
N GLU A 13 -2.51 -5.31 -14.91
CA GLU A 13 -1.18 -4.79 -15.23
C GLU A 13 -1.20 -3.39 -15.86
N GLN A 14 -2.38 -2.89 -16.22
CA GLN A 14 -2.54 -1.61 -16.90
C GLN A 14 -2.50 -0.46 -15.90
N GLN A 15 -1.53 0.44 -16.08
CA GLN A 15 -1.38 1.70 -15.33
C GLN A 15 -1.27 1.56 -13.81
N LEU A 16 -0.69 0.47 -13.31
CA LEU A 16 -0.37 0.33 -11.90
C LEU A 16 0.91 1.12 -11.55
N GLU A 17 0.80 2.00 -10.56
CA GLU A 17 1.90 2.78 -10.00
C GLU A 17 1.99 2.54 -8.49
N ILE A 18 3.20 2.19 -8.01
CA ILE A 18 3.47 2.02 -6.58
C ILE A 18 4.45 3.10 -6.14
N GLN A 19 4.02 3.92 -5.19
CA GLN A 19 4.80 4.98 -4.58
C GLN A 19 5.12 4.58 -3.13
N PRO A 20 6.29 3.97 -2.87
CA PRO A 20 6.74 3.73 -1.51
C PRO A 20 7.10 5.06 -0.85
N GLY A 21 6.50 5.35 0.30
CA GLY A 21 6.89 6.48 1.14
C GLY A 21 8.27 6.27 1.76
N SER A 22 8.85 7.35 2.28
CA SER A 22 10.12 7.30 2.99
C SER A 22 9.96 6.64 4.36
N PHE A 23 10.98 5.87 4.76
CA PHE A 23 11.10 5.43 6.14
C PHE A 23 11.32 6.66 7.03
N SER A 24 10.50 6.81 8.07
CA SER A 24 10.69 7.86 9.07
C SER A 24 11.32 7.27 10.32
N ARG A 25 12.32 7.94 10.89
CA ARG A 25 12.80 7.67 12.25
C ARG A 25 12.21 8.72 13.17
N GLY A 26 11.65 8.31 14.30
CA GLY A 26 11.26 9.26 15.33
C GLY A 26 12.47 9.60 16.18
N SER A 27 12.71 10.87 16.46
CA SER A 27 13.63 11.29 17.53
C SER A 27 12.85 12.13 18.54
N VAL A 28 13.22 12.01 19.82
CA VAL A 28 12.77 12.93 20.87
C VAL A 28 13.96 13.69 21.37
N GLU A 29 13.86 15.01 21.28
CA GLU A 29 14.87 15.93 21.76
C GLU A 29 14.50 16.42 23.15
N ARG A 30 15.44 16.32 24.09
CA ARG A 30 15.31 16.87 25.45
C ARG A 30 16.41 17.87 25.71
N THR A 31 16.01 19.07 26.11
CA THR A 31 16.92 20.13 26.55
C THR A 31 16.94 20.16 28.08
N VAL A 32 18.13 20.18 28.67
CA VAL A 32 18.32 20.25 30.13
C VAL A 32 18.87 21.64 30.48
N PRO A 33 18.21 22.41 31.37
CA PRO A 33 18.72 23.72 31.79
C PRO A 33 20.13 23.60 32.40
N GLY A 34 21.06 24.45 31.94
CA GLY A 34 22.45 24.47 32.43
C GLY A 34 23.41 23.54 31.69
N LEU A 35 22.98 22.91 30.59
CA LEU A 35 23.80 22.07 29.74
C LEU A 35 23.66 22.54 28.29
N ASP A 36 24.76 22.96 27.67
CA ASP A 36 24.76 23.38 26.26
C ASP A 36 24.71 22.14 25.37
N GLY A 37 23.50 21.80 24.93
CA GLY A 37 23.25 20.67 24.05
C GLY A 37 21.82 20.16 24.12
N VAL A 38 21.50 19.26 23.19
CA VAL A 38 20.20 18.57 23.13
C VAL A 38 20.45 17.07 23.22
N LEU A 39 19.82 16.42 24.18
CA LEU A 39 19.78 14.96 24.24
C LEU A 39 18.78 14.47 23.19
N SER A 40 19.26 13.91 22.09
CA SER A 40 18.42 13.29 21.07
C SER A 40 18.30 11.78 21.34
N ILE A 41 17.07 11.32 21.60
CA ILE A 41 16.73 9.92 21.84
C ILE A 41 16.13 9.37 20.55
N ASP A 42 16.82 8.42 19.89
CA ASP A 42 16.26 7.70 18.73
C ASP A 42 15.13 6.78 19.21
N LEU A 43 13.92 7.03 18.72
CA LEU A 43 12.73 6.19 18.96
C LEU A 43 12.64 5.03 17.95
N GLY A 44 13.63 4.90 17.06
CA GLY A 44 13.72 3.86 16.04
C GLY A 44 12.90 4.16 14.79
N GLY A 45 13.02 3.26 13.81
CA GLY A 45 12.23 3.32 12.57
C GLY A 45 10.73 3.16 12.84
N ARG A 46 9.93 4.06 12.28
CA ARG A 46 8.49 3.90 12.12
C ARG A 46 8.22 3.22 10.79
N GLY A 47 7.09 2.52 10.69
CA GLY A 47 6.61 1.98 9.44
C GLY A 47 6.52 3.05 8.35
N ARG A 48 6.59 2.64 7.08
CA ARG A 48 6.37 3.55 5.95
C ARG A 48 4.99 3.32 5.35
N LYS A 49 4.41 4.37 4.78
CA LYS A 49 3.20 4.23 3.98
C LYS A 49 3.58 3.90 2.55
N ILE A 50 2.88 2.97 1.94
CA ILE A 50 3.02 2.66 0.52
C ILE A 50 1.69 2.98 -0.13
N LYS A 51 1.71 3.81 -1.17
CA LYS A 51 0.53 4.09 -1.97
C LYS A 51 0.61 3.27 -3.24
N GLN A 52 -0.48 2.60 -3.58
CA GLN A 52 -0.67 1.92 -4.84
C GLN A 52 -1.86 2.56 -5.54
N THR A 53 -1.66 3.04 -6.75
CA THR A 53 -2.72 3.55 -7.60
C THR A 53 -2.75 2.73 -8.88
N GLY A 54 -3.94 2.47 -9.42
CA GLY A 54 -4.05 1.72 -10.66
C GLY A 54 -5.45 1.78 -11.24
N THR A 55 -5.67 1.00 -12.29
CA THR A 55 -6.99 0.84 -12.91
C THR A 55 -7.37 -0.63 -12.89
N LEU A 56 -8.58 -0.95 -12.44
CA LEU A 56 -9.18 -2.27 -12.59
C LEU A 56 -10.07 -2.28 -13.83
N GLN A 57 -10.06 -3.37 -14.58
CA GLN A 57 -10.93 -3.59 -15.71
C GLN A 57 -11.68 -4.91 -15.55
N ALA A 58 -13.01 -4.86 -15.66
CA ALA A 58 -13.86 -6.05 -15.64
C ALA A 58 -14.81 -6.06 -16.84
N ALA A 59 -15.23 -7.26 -17.27
CA ALA A 59 -16.16 -7.39 -18.39
C ALA A 59 -17.60 -6.99 -18.02
N SER A 60 -17.93 -6.97 -16.74
CA SER A 60 -19.25 -6.60 -16.22
C SER A 60 -19.18 -5.93 -14.86
N GLN A 61 -20.24 -5.22 -14.47
CA GLN A 61 -20.35 -4.63 -13.14
C GLN A 61 -20.25 -5.69 -12.03
N SER A 62 -20.89 -6.85 -12.20
CA SER A 62 -20.83 -7.91 -11.20
C SER A 62 -19.41 -8.44 -10.97
N GLN A 63 -18.61 -8.58 -12.04
CA GLN A 63 -17.21 -8.94 -11.92
C GLN A 63 -16.39 -7.83 -11.26
N MET A 64 -16.68 -6.56 -11.56
CA MET A 64 -16.04 -5.42 -10.90
C MET A 64 -16.34 -5.43 -9.39
N ASP A 65 -17.58 -5.68 -9.00
CA ASP A 65 -18.02 -5.76 -7.60
C ASP A 65 -17.35 -6.94 -6.89
N GLU A 66 -17.22 -8.10 -7.55
CA GLU A 66 -16.46 -9.25 -7.05
C GLU A 66 -14.98 -8.89 -6.83
N SER A 67 -14.31 -8.26 -7.79
CA SER A 67 -12.91 -7.84 -7.64
C SER A 67 -12.72 -6.82 -6.52
N ILE A 68 -13.64 -5.84 -6.41
CA ILE A 68 -13.64 -4.86 -5.31
C ILE A 68 -13.83 -5.58 -3.97
N SER A 69 -14.75 -6.56 -3.91
CA SER A 69 -15.01 -7.34 -2.69
C SER A 69 -13.79 -8.17 -2.29
N GLU A 70 -13.13 -8.83 -3.24
CA GLU A 70 -11.90 -9.58 -3.00
C GLU A 70 -10.79 -8.69 -2.45
N ILE A 71 -10.54 -7.53 -3.06
CA ILE A 71 -9.53 -6.58 -2.57
C ILE A 71 -9.90 -6.05 -1.18
N SER A 72 -11.19 -5.76 -0.94
CA SER A 72 -11.65 -5.29 0.36
C SER A 72 -11.53 -6.34 1.47
N ALA A 73 -11.50 -7.62 1.13
CA ALA A 73 -11.30 -8.69 2.11
C ALA A 73 -9.91 -8.64 2.78
N TYR A 74 -8.91 -8.06 2.09
CA TYR A 74 -7.57 -7.79 2.64
C TYR A 74 -7.54 -6.57 3.58
N MET A 75 -8.68 -5.93 3.86
CA MET A 75 -8.83 -4.98 4.96
C MET A 75 -9.27 -5.67 6.26
N ASP A 76 -8.77 -6.88 6.51
CA ASP A 76 -9.01 -7.69 7.71
C ASP A 76 -8.21 -7.19 8.93
N GLY A 77 -7.19 -6.36 8.70
CA GLY A 77 -6.28 -5.84 9.71
C GLY A 77 -5.03 -6.70 9.92
N ASP A 78 -4.89 -7.78 9.17
CA ASP A 78 -3.71 -8.63 9.14
C ASP A 78 -2.61 -8.03 8.26
N VAL A 79 -1.45 -8.70 8.26
CA VAL A 79 -0.29 -8.31 7.46
C VAL A 79 -0.15 -9.24 6.27
N HIS A 80 0.10 -8.64 5.12
CA HIS A 80 0.23 -9.28 3.83
C HIS A 80 1.60 -9.03 3.23
N THR A 81 1.98 -9.85 2.26
CA THR A 81 3.21 -9.71 1.49
C THR A 81 2.86 -9.33 0.05
N MET A 82 3.40 -8.21 -0.41
CA MET A 82 3.25 -7.75 -1.80
C MET A 82 4.54 -8.01 -2.56
N ILE A 83 4.44 -8.71 -3.69
CA ILE A 83 5.56 -8.96 -4.60
C ILE A 83 5.30 -8.25 -5.92
N ILE A 84 6.20 -7.34 -6.28
CA ILE A 84 6.20 -6.66 -7.58
C ILE A 84 7.09 -7.47 -8.53
N THR A 85 6.48 -8.23 -9.44
CA THR A 85 7.22 -9.09 -10.37
C THR A 85 8.05 -8.29 -11.38
N SER A 86 7.66 -7.05 -11.68
CA SER A 86 8.37 -6.21 -12.66
C SER A 86 9.70 -5.66 -12.15
N ASP A 87 9.80 -5.29 -10.87
CA ASP A 87 11.02 -4.76 -10.26
C ASP A 87 11.75 -5.79 -9.36
N GLY A 88 11.12 -6.95 -9.13
CA GLY A 88 11.59 -7.95 -8.16
C GLY A 88 11.55 -7.44 -6.72
N ALA A 89 10.84 -6.35 -6.46
CA ALA A 89 10.71 -5.76 -5.14
C ALA A 89 9.64 -6.51 -4.35
N GLU A 90 10.05 -7.05 -3.20
CA GLU A 90 9.17 -7.67 -2.22
C GLU A 90 8.97 -6.73 -1.03
N PHE A 91 7.72 -6.57 -0.63
CA PHE A 91 7.30 -5.78 0.51
C PHE A 91 6.54 -6.70 1.47
N ASP A 92 7.21 -7.05 2.56
CA ASP A 92 6.64 -7.82 3.65
C ASP A 92 5.94 -6.92 4.68
N ASN A 93 5.15 -7.51 5.57
CA ASN A 93 4.54 -6.83 6.71
C ASN A 93 3.63 -5.64 6.31
N LEU A 94 2.91 -5.75 5.20
CA LEU A 94 2.00 -4.72 4.73
C LEU A 94 0.62 -4.91 5.29
N ARG A 95 0.13 -3.95 6.07
CA ARG A 95 -1.28 -3.88 6.42
C ARG A 95 -1.99 -2.96 5.45
N MET A 96 -3.10 -3.40 4.87
CA MET A 96 -3.96 -2.50 4.10
C MET A 96 -4.73 -1.58 5.05
N ASP A 97 -4.51 -0.26 4.95
CA ASP A 97 -5.18 0.71 5.81
C ASP A 97 -6.43 1.31 5.15
N SER A 98 -6.39 1.51 3.83
CA SER A 98 -7.53 2.05 3.09
C SER A 98 -7.51 1.63 1.64
N PHE A 99 -8.66 1.20 1.15
CA PHE A 99 -8.94 1.01 -0.27
C PHE A 99 -10.01 2.00 -0.72
N ARG A 100 -9.74 2.73 -1.79
CA ARG A 100 -10.67 3.70 -2.38
C ARG A 100 -10.79 3.44 -3.86
N VAL A 101 -12.03 3.37 -4.32
CA VAL A 101 -12.38 3.23 -5.71
C VAL A 101 -12.89 4.59 -6.19
N SER A 102 -12.35 5.08 -7.29
CA SER A 102 -12.58 6.40 -7.87
C SER A 102 -13.41 6.29 -9.16
N LYS A 103 -13.23 7.21 -10.12
CA LYS A 103 -14.09 7.35 -11.31
C LYS A 103 -14.29 6.03 -12.03
N GLU A 104 -15.53 5.56 -12.04
CA GLU A 104 -16.00 4.50 -12.93
C GLU A 104 -16.15 5.05 -14.35
N ARG A 105 -15.65 4.30 -15.32
CA ARG A 105 -15.75 4.59 -16.75
C ARG A 105 -16.25 3.34 -17.46
N THR A 106 -17.39 3.44 -18.10
CA THR A 106 -17.88 2.42 -19.02
C THR A 106 -17.22 2.63 -20.38
N GLY A 107 -16.31 1.75 -20.77
CA GLY A 107 -15.72 1.69 -22.11
C GLY A 107 -16.28 0.50 -22.87
N GLY A 108 -16.36 0.55 -24.21
CA GLY A 108 -17.15 -0.39 -25.04
C GLY A 108 -16.93 -1.91 -24.91
N CYS A 109 -16.03 -2.39 -24.03
CA CYS A 109 -15.84 -3.81 -23.69
C CYS A 109 -15.94 -4.12 -22.17
N GLY A 110 -16.35 -3.18 -21.32
CA GLY A 110 -16.46 -3.44 -19.89
C GLY A 110 -16.52 -2.20 -18.99
N VAL A 111 -16.31 -2.44 -17.71
CA VAL A 111 -16.24 -1.41 -16.65
C VAL A 111 -14.78 -1.22 -16.29
N VAL A 112 -14.31 0.02 -16.29
CA VAL A 112 -12.96 0.39 -15.87
C VAL A 112 -13.07 1.34 -14.69
N VAL A 113 -12.32 1.08 -13.61
CA VAL A 113 -12.34 1.94 -12.43
C VAL A 113 -10.95 2.23 -11.92
N ASP A 114 -10.69 3.51 -11.67
CA ASP A 114 -9.45 3.96 -11.05
C ASP A 114 -9.49 3.63 -9.55
N TYR A 115 -8.41 3.15 -8.94
CA TYR A 115 -8.36 2.86 -7.51
C TYR A 115 -7.08 3.39 -6.84
N GLU A 116 -7.18 3.61 -5.53
CA GLU A 116 -6.08 3.98 -4.65
C GLU A 116 -6.11 3.10 -3.40
N ILE A 117 -5.01 2.40 -3.13
CA ILE A 117 -4.78 1.66 -1.90
C ILE A 117 -3.64 2.30 -1.13
N THR A 118 -3.84 2.47 0.18
CA THR A 118 -2.77 2.82 1.11
C THR A 118 -2.48 1.63 2.01
N TYR A 119 -1.23 1.20 2.00
CA TYR A 119 -0.68 0.23 2.92
C TYR A 119 0.21 0.93 3.95
N THR A 120 0.23 0.41 5.16
CA THR A 120 1.30 0.70 6.12
C THR A 120 2.18 -0.52 6.24
N GLN A 121 3.44 -0.38 5.83
CA GLN A 121 4.46 -1.38 6.10
C GLN A 121 4.87 -1.28 7.56
N LEU A 122 4.44 -2.25 8.36
CA LEU A 122 4.90 -2.41 9.73
C LEU A 122 6.34 -2.91 9.70
N LYS A 123 7.13 -2.48 10.68
CA LYS A 123 8.58 -2.74 10.73
C LYS A 123 8.83 -4.23 10.54
N SER A 124 9.67 -4.60 9.56
CA SER A 124 10.23 -5.95 9.51
C SER A 124 11.05 -6.18 10.77
N GLN A 125 10.80 -7.29 11.46
CA GLN A 125 11.68 -7.71 12.54
C GLN A 125 13.02 -8.11 11.92
N GLN A 126 14.03 -7.24 12.06
CA GLN A 126 15.43 -7.63 11.96
C GLN A 126 15.96 -7.93 13.34
#